data_AF-A0A914NG53-F1
#
_entry.id   AF-A0A914NG53-F1
#
_cell.length_a   1.000
_cell.length_b   1.000
_cell.length_c   1.000
_cell.angle_alpha   90.00
_cell.angle_beta   90.00
_cell.angle_gamma   90.00
#
_symmetry.space_group_name_H-M   'P 1'
#
loop_
_entity.id
_entity.type
_entity.pdbx_description
1 polymer ?
#
loop_
_entity_poly.entity_id
_entity_poly.type
_entity_poly.pdbx_seq_one_letter_code
_entity_poly.pdbx_strand_id
1 'polypeptide(L)'
;MIREVNEASAISAFCIGLTLNCILIWLIIRKSPKEMRVFSHILMQTCCADLIMLTINLLAQPIYASDEGVGIVILNGPMRHLGTLPQNLILFIWDNCFFFSFFWICCTIYLSLFNFK
;
A
#
# COMPACT_ATOMS: atom_id res chain seq x y z
N MET A 1 16.43 -4.79 -19.17
CA MET A 1 16.20 -3.33 -19.06
C MET A 1 14.90 -2.95 -18.36
N ILE A 2 13.71 -2.95 -18.99
CA ILE A 2 12.45 -2.47 -18.33
C ILE A 2 12.15 -3.21 -17.03
N ARG A 3 12.32 -4.54 -17.04
CA ARG A 3 12.07 -5.39 -15.88
C ARG A 3 13.02 -5.13 -14.70
N GLU A 4 14.31 -5.01 -14.98
CA GLU A 4 15.33 -4.74 -13.94
C GLU A 4 15.11 -3.36 -13.32
N VAL A 5 14.70 -2.37 -14.13
CA VAL A 5 14.34 -1.04 -13.65
C VAL A 5 13.12 -1.10 -12.73
N ASN A 6 12.10 -1.91 -13.06
CA ASN A 6 10.91 -2.07 -12.22
C ASN A 6 11.18 -2.82 -10.91
N GLU A 7 12.05 -3.83 -10.94
CA GLU A 7 12.45 -4.56 -9.73
C GLU A 7 13.26 -3.65 -8.80
N ALA A 8 14.22 -2.89 -9.35
CA ALA A 8 15.01 -1.92 -8.59
C ALA A 8 14.14 -0.79 -8.00
N SER A 9 13.19 -0.27 -8.78
CA SER A 9 12.27 0.77 -8.31
C SER A 9 11.36 0.26 -7.20
N ALA A 10 10.81 -0.96 -7.31
CA ALA A 10 9.98 -1.57 -6.28
C ALA A 10 10.74 -1.78 -4.96
N ILE A 11 11.98 -2.29 -5.02
CA ILE A 11 12.83 -2.47 -3.84
C ILE A 11 13.15 -1.12 -3.20
N SER A 12 13.53 -0.12 -4.00
CA SER A 12 13.85 1.21 -3.48
C SER A 12 12.64 1.88 -2.81
N ALA A 13 11.46 1.79 -3.42
CA ALA A 13 10.21 2.29 -2.86
C ALA A 13 9.84 1.56 -1.57
N PHE A 14 10.05 0.24 -1.51
CA PHE A 14 9.84 -0.54 -0.30
C PHE A 14 10.77 -0.08 0.84
N CYS A 15 12.07 0.06 0.59
CA CYS A 15 13.03 0.51 1.59
C CYS A 15 12.73 1.91 2.11
N ILE A 16 12.45 2.85 1.20
CA ILE A 16 12.12 4.24 1.55
C ILE A 16 10.80 4.27 2.33
N GLY A 17 9.76 3.61 1.81
CA GLY A 17 8.43 3.58 2.43
C GLY A 17 8.47 2.95 3.82
N LEU A 18 9.20 1.85 4.00
CA LEU A 18 9.36 1.21 5.30
C LEU A 18 10.09 2.11 6.29
N THR A 19 11.18 2.75 5.85
CA THR A 19 11.95 3.68 6.69
C THR A 19 11.10 4.86 7.15
N LEU A 20 10.39 5.51 6.23
CA LEU A 20 9.56 6.68 6.54
C LEU A 20 8.37 6.30 7.44
N ASN A 21 7.71 5.16 7.18
CA ASN A 21 6.61 4.69 8.03
C ASN A 21 7.09 4.33 9.43
N CYS A 22 8.25 3.69 9.60
CA CYS A 22 8.82 3.41 10.91
C CYS A 22 9.18 4.71 11.67
N ILE A 23 9.75 5.71 10.99
CA ILE A 23 10.04 7.02 11.58
C ILE A 23 8.74 7.70 12.03
N LEU A 24 7.69 7.64 11.20
CA LEU A 24 6.41 8.25 11.50
C LEU A 24 5.74 7.59 12.71
N ILE A 25 5.74 6.26 12.79
CA ILE A 25 5.27 5.51 13.97
C ILE A 25 6.03 5.95 15.24
N TRP A 26 7.36 6.06 15.15
CA TRP A 26 8.18 6.52 16.27
C TRP A 26 7.83 7.95 16.70
N LEU A 27 7.59 8.86 15.74
CA LEU A 27 7.16 10.24 16.02
C LEU A 27 5.78 10.27 16.70
N ILE A 28 4.82 9.50 16.20
CA ILE A 28 3.47 9.46 16.77
C ILE A 28 3.52 8.99 18.23
N ILE A 29 4.27 7.93 18.51
CA ILE A 29 4.38 7.37 19.87
C ILE A 29 5.09 8.34 20.82
N ARG A 30 6.17 8.99 20.37
CA ARG A 30 7.06 9.75 21.26
C ARG A 30 6.75 11.23 21.36
N LYS A 31 6.17 11.84 20.32
CA LYS A 31 6.04 13.29 20.18
C LYS A 31 4.61 13.78 20.02
N SER A 32 3.62 12.90 19.92
CA SER A 32 2.24 13.35 19.73
C SER A 32 1.63 13.95 21.01
N PRO A 33 1.10 15.19 20.96
CA PRO A 33 0.42 15.81 22.09
C PRO A 33 -0.97 15.18 22.32
N LYS A 34 -1.44 15.22 23.58
CA LYS A 34 -2.73 14.60 23.96
C LYS A 34 -3.94 15.18 23.23
N GLU A 35 -3.86 16.42 22.78
CA GLU A 35 -4.90 17.12 22.03
C GLU A 35 -5.10 16.55 20.62
N MET A 36 -4.07 15.92 20.04
CA MET A 36 -4.12 15.33 18.70
C MET A 36 -4.32 13.80 18.75
N ARG A 37 -4.91 13.27 19.82
CA ARG A 37 -5.04 11.81 20.02
C ARG A 37 -5.80 11.12 18.89
N VAL A 38 -6.92 11.70 18.44
CA VAL A 38 -7.71 11.13 17.32
C VAL A 38 -6.87 11.08 16.06
N PHE A 39 -6.22 12.18 15.69
CA PHE A 39 -5.35 12.27 14.52
C PHE A 39 -4.18 11.28 14.59
N SER A 40 -3.61 11.07 15.78
CA SER A 40 -2.54 10.11 16.02
C SER A 40 -2.97 8.67 15.76
N HIS A 41 -4.19 8.30 16.15
CA HIS A 41 -4.76 6.99 15.84
C HIS A 41 -4.97 6.81 14.34
N ILE A 42 -5.44 7.84 13.63
CA ILE A 42 -5.62 7.79 12.18
C ILE A 42 -4.27 7.59 11.49
N LEU A 43 -3.28 8.43 11.83
CA LEU A 43 -1.92 8.30 11.29
C LEU A 43 -1.32 6.92 11.55
N MET A 44 -1.51 6.36 12.75
CA MET A 44 -0.99 5.04 13.10
C MET A 44 -1.67 3.93 12.29
N GLN A 45 -2.98 4.02 12.07
CA GLN A 45 -3.71 3.10 11.18
C GLN A 45 -3.22 3.21 9.74
N THR A 46 -3.00 4.42 9.22
CA THR A 46 -2.45 4.64 7.88
C THR A 46 -1.05 4.04 7.75
N CYS A 47 -0.17 4.24 8.73
CA CYS A 47 1.18 3.65 8.71
C CYS A 47 1.12 2.11 8.66
N CYS A 48 0.22 1.49 9.42
CA CYS A 48 0.04 0.04 9.38
C CYS A 48 -0.47 -0.44 8.01
N ALA A 49 -1.45 0.27 7.44
CA ALA A 49 -1.96 -0.03 6.11
C ALA A 49 -0.87 0.13 5.03
N ASP A 50 -0.06 1.19 5.10
CA ASP A 50 1.05 1.44 4.18
C ASP A 50 2.10 0.33 4.25
N LEU A 51 2.47 -0.14 5.45
CA LEU A 51 3.40 -1.27 5.59
C LEU A 51 2.86 -2.57 4.96
N ILE A 52 1.57 -2.84 5.13
CA ILE A 52 0.92 -3.99 4.49
C ILE A 52 0.95 -3.83 2.97
N MET A 53 0.53 -2.66 2.46
CA MET A 53 0.48 -2.39 1.02
C MET A 53 1.87 -2.40 0.37
N LEU A 54 2.90 -1.86 1.03
CA LEU A 54 4.28 -1.93 0.58
C LEU A 54 4.75 -3.39 0.43
N THR A 55 4.38 -4.24 1.38
CA THR A 55 4.74 -5.67 1.36
C THR A 55 4.03 -6.39 0.21
N ILE A 56 2.71 -6.18 0.05
CA ILE A 56 1.96 -6.80 -1.04
C ILE A 56 2.46 -6.28 -2.41
N ASN A 57 2.75 -4.99 -2.53
CA ASN A 57 3.31 -4.39 -3.74
C ASN A 57 4.66 -5.00 -4.12
N LEU A 58 5.55 -5.24 -3.15
CA LEU A 58 6.84 -5.86 -3.43
C LEU A 58 6.69 -7.32 -3.90
N LEU A 59 5.73 -8.05 -3.33
CA LEU A 59 5.47 -9.45 -3.66
C LEU A 59 4.75 -9.63 -5.00
N ALA A 60 3.79 -8.76 -5.31
CA ALA A 60 2.97 -8.84 -6.51
C ALA A 60 3.60 -8.12 -7.71
N GLN A 61 4.15 -6.92 -7.51
CA GLN A 61 4.61 -5.98 -8.54
C GLN A 61 3.72 -5.99 -9.80
N PRO A 62 2.47 -5.51 -9.71
CA PRO A 62 1.58 -5.46 -10.85
C PRO A 62 2.10 -4.46 -11.90
N ILE A 63 2.22 -4.92 -13.14
CA ILE A 63 2.56 -4.08 -14.29
C ILE A 63 1.35 -3.99 -15.19
N TYR A 64 0.88 -2.77 -15.44
CA TYR A 64 -0.13 -2.50 -16.44
C TYR A 64 0.52 -2.48 -17.83
N ALA A 65 0.07 -3.37 -18.70
CA ALA A 65 0.46 -3.41 -20.10
C ALA A 65 -0.79 -3.35 -20.98
N SER A 66 -0.62 -2.96 -22.24
CA SER A 66 -1.65 -3.08 -23.24
C SER A 66 -1.17 -4.06 -24.30
N ASP A 67 -1.98 -5.07 -24.56
CA ASP A 67 -1.77 -6.03 -25.64
C ASP A 67 -2.97 -5.97 -26.57
N GLU A 68 -2.74 -5.66 -27.85
CA GLU A 68 -3.77 -5.52 -28.89
C GLU A 68 -4.96 -4.59 -28.51
N GLY A 69 -4.71 -3.56 -27.70
CA GLY A 69 -5.75 -2.62 -27.24
C GLY A 69 -6.56 -3.10 -26.03
N VAL A 70 -6.23 -4.28 -25.49
CA VAL A 70 -6.75 -4.79 -24.21
C VAL A 70 -5.76 -4.46 -23.11
N GLY A 71 -6.25 -3.85 -22.01
CA GLY A 71 -5.44 -3.63 -20.81
C GLY A 71 -5.28 -4.93 -20.04
N ILE A 72 -4.04 -5.37 -19.85
CA ILE A 72 -3.69 -6.56 -19.06
C ILE A 72 -2.81 -6.16 -17.87
N VAL A 73 -2.99 -6.85 -16.74
CA VAL A 73 -2.14 -6.68 -15.55
C VAL A 73 -1.31 -7.94 -15.38
N ILE A 74 0.01 -7.76 -15.36
CA ILE A 74 0.96 -8.87 -15.26
C ILE A 74 1.70 -8.76 -13.93
N LEU A 75 1.80 -9.88 -13.20
CA LEU A 75 2.67 -9.97 -12.02
C LEU A 75 4.14 -10.05 -12.43
N ASN A 76 4.94 -9.12 -11.95
CA ASN A 76 6.40 -9.16 -12.12
C ASN A 76 7.16 -9.46 -10.82
N GLY A 77 6.46 -9.63 -9.70
CA GLY A 77 7.08 -9.91 -8.42
C GLY A 77 7.50 -11.37 -8.25
N PRO A 78 8.05 -11.72 -7.07
CA PRO A 78 8.41 -13.09 -6.69
C PRO A 78 7.29 -14.11 -6.91
N MET A 79 6.03 -13.67 -6.78
CA MET A 79 4.84 -14.50 -6.93
C MET A 79 4.53 -14.90 -8.39
N ARG A 80 5.26 -14.38 -9.38
CA ARG A 80 5.08 -14.77 -10.80
C ARG A 80 5.37 -16.25 -11.08
N HIS A 81 6.15 -16.90 -10.22
CA HIS A 81 6.53 -18.31 -10.38
C HIS A 81 5.39 -19.27 -10.04
N LEU A 82 4.29 -18.75 -9.49
CA LEU A 82 3.08 -19.52 -9.22
C LEU A 82 2.30 -19.78 -10.52
N GLY A 83 1.36 -20.73 -10.48
CA GLY A 83 0.43 -20.96 -11.59
C GLY A 83 -0.48 -19.76 -11.86
N THR A 84 -1.19 -19.78 -12.99
CA THR A 84 -2.08 -18.68 -13.43
C THR A 84 -3.21 -18.37 -12.45
N LEU A 85 -3.83 -19.40 -11.85
CA LEU A 85 -4.91 -19.21 -10.88
C LEU A 85 -4.45 -18.46 -9.61
N PRO A 86 -3.36 -18.86 -8.92
CA PRO A 86 -2.80 -18.08 -7.80
C PRO A 86 -2.45 -16.64 -8.18
N GLN A 87 -1.86 -16.43 -9.35
CA GLN A 87 -1.50 -15.08 -9.82
C GLN A 87 -2.73 -14.17 -9.91
N ASN A 88 -3.80 -14.65 -10.55
CA ASN A 88 -5.04 -13.89 -10.68
C ASN A 88 -5.70 -13.60 -9.33
N LEU A 89 -5.65 -14.55 -8.38
CA LEU A 89 -6.14 -14.32 -7.03
C LEU A 89 -5.32 -13.26 -6.30
N ILE A 90 -4.00 -13.26 -6.45
CA ILE A 90 -3.12 -12.25 -5.84
C ILE A 90 -3.42 -10.85 -6.40
N LEU A 91 -3.58 -10.72 -7.73
CA LEU A 91 -3.98 -9.45 -8.35
C LEU A 91 -5.34 -8.99 -7.86
N PHE A 92 -6.31 -9.89 -7.78
CA PHE A 92 -7.64 -9.58 -7.26
C PHE A 92 -7.58 -9.09 -5.82
N ILE A 93 -6.83 -9.78 -4.95
CA ILE A 93 -6.63 -9.36 -3.56
C ILE A 93 -5.95 -7.99 -3.51
N TRP A 94 -4.91 -7.78 -4.33
CA TRP A 94 -4.18 -6.53 -4.38
C TRP A 94 -5.07 -5.34 -4.79
N ASP A 95 -5.86 -5.49 -5.86
CA ASP A 95 -6.81 -4.46 -6.30
C ASP A 95 -7.83 -4.14 -5.20
N ASN A 96 -8.40 -5.17 -4.57
CA ASN A 96 -9.35 -4.95 -3.47
C ASN A 96 -8.69 -4.25 -2.28
N CYS A 97 -7.48 -4.64 -1.87
CA CYS A 97 -6.75 -3.97 -0.80
C CYS A 97 -6.47 -2.50 -1.13
N PHE A 98 -6.13 -2.19 -2.38
CA PHE A 98 -5.97 -0.82 -2.85
C PHE A 98 -7.28 -0.03 -2.69
N PHE A 99 -8.41 -0.52 -3.23
CA PHE A 99 -9.71 0.17 -3.09
C PHE A 99 -10.17 0.31 -1.64
N PHE A 100 -10.00 -0.73 -0.82
CA PHE A 100 -10.34 -0.68 0.60
C PHE A 100 -9.50 0.35 1.34
N SER A 101 -8.22 0.51 1.01
CA SER A 101 -7.36 1.52 1.65
C SER A 101 -7.86 2.95 1.38
N PHE A 102 -8.30 3.26 0.14
CA PHE A 102 -8.90 4.55 -0.18
C PHE A 102 -10.22 4.78 0.55
N PHE A 103 -11.12 3.79 0.51
CA PHE A 103 -12.42 3.92 1.15
C PHE A 103 -12.30 4.04 2.68
N TRP A 104 -11.38 3.27 3.29
CA TRP A 104 -11.09 3.32 4.71
C TRP A 104 -10.63 4.72 5.13
N ILE A 105 -9.63 5.29 4.44
CA ILE A 105 -9.12 6.64 4.74
C ILE A 105 -10.24 7.68 4.62
N CYS A 106 -11.03 7.64 3.55
CA CYS A 106 -12.16 8.56 3.35
C CYS A 106 -13.20 8.46 4.48
N CYS A 107 -13.56 7.24 4.88
CA CYS A 107 -14.51 7.00 5.96
C CYS A 107 -13.97 7.47 7.31
N THR A 108 -12.70 7.19 7.61
CA THR A 108 -12.04 7.63 8.85
C THR A 108 -11.94 9.15 8.93
N ILE A 109 -11.61 9.83 7.83
CA ILE A 109 -11.59 11.29 7.77
C ILE A 109 -13.00 11.85 7.99
N TYR A 110 -14.01 11.32 7.30
CA TYR A 110 -15.40 11.74 7.45
C TYR A 110 -15.90 11.61 8.89
N LEU A 111 -15.66 10.45 9.53
CA LEU A 111 -16.01 10.21 10.93
C LEU A 111 -15.26 11.11 11.90
N SER A 112 -14.00 11.44 11.59
CA SER A 112 -13.23 12.39 12.40
C SER A 112 -13.85 13.79 12.32
N LEU A 113 -14.19 14.29 11.13
CA LEU A 113 -14.83 15.60 10.97
C LEU A 113 -16.19 15.71 11.67
N PHE A 114 -16.94 14.60 11.75
CA PHE A 114 -18.26 14.58 12.39
C PHE A 114 -18.20 14.53 13.92
N ASN A 115 -17.18 13.87 14.51
CA ASN A 115 -16.98 13.79 15.97
C ASN A 115 -16.29 15.03 16.58
N PHE A 116 -15.81 15.96 15.74
CA PHE A 116 -15.24 17.25 16.16
C PHE A 116 -16.27 18.41 16.14
N LYS A 117 -17.55 18.13 15.85
CA LYS A 117 -18.68 19.04 16.11
C LYS A 117 -19.35 18.69 17.43
#